data_AF-A0A923WYH0-F1
#
_entry.id   AF-A0A923WYH0-F1
#
_cell.length_a   1.000
_cell.length_b   1.000
_cell.length_c   1.000
_cell.angle_alpha   90.00
_cell.angle_beta   90.00
_cell.angle_gamma   90.00
#
_symmetry.space_group_name_H-M   'P 1'
#
loop_
_entity.id
_entity.type
_entity.pdbx_description
1 polymer ?
#
loop_
_entity_poly.entity_id
_entity_poly.type
_entity_poly.pdbx_seq_one_letter_code
_entity_poly.pdbx_strand_id
1 'polypeptide(L)' 'MYFGAHLSSSGGIHKAVERAVDIGADAVQIFVQSPRAWKPTAHPAENIAKFRELREAKLQGSVA' A
#
# COMPACT_ATOMS: atom_id res chain seq x y z
N MET A 1 -2.20 -15.56 -10.96
CA MET A 1 -3.31 -15.30 -10.01
C MET A 1 -2.72 -14.50 -8.87
N TYR A 2 -3.31 -13.38 -8.47
CA TYR A 2 -2.80 -12.57 -7.35
C TYR A 2 -3.71 -12.75 -6.14
N PHE A 3 -3.13 -13.11 -5.00
CA PHE A 3 -3.86 -13.19 -3.74
C PHE A 3 -3.45 -12.07 -2.81
N GLY A 4 -4.42 -11.49 -2.12
CA GLY A 4 -4.21 -10.29 -1.34
C GLY A 4 -5.26 -10.05 -0.29
N ALA A 5 -5.02 -9.03 0.52
CA ALA A 5 -5.93 -8.60 1.57
C ALA A 5 -6.09 -7.08 1.55
N HIS A 6 -7.17 -6.62 2.19
CA HIS A 6 -7.32 -5.21 2.54
C HIS A 6 -6.53 -4.92 3.80
N LEU A 7 -5.48 -4.11 3.71
CA LEU A 7 -4.54 -3.86 4.80
C LEU A 7 -4.53 -2.38 5.19
N SER A 8 -4.27 -2.14 6.47
CA SER A 8 -4.15 -0.78 7.01
C SER A 8 -2.97 -0.05 6.37
N SER A 9 -3.19 1.20 5.98
CA SER A 9 -2.17 2.19 5.57
C SER A 9 -1.76 3.12 6.72
N SER A 10 -2.19 2.82 7.96
CA SER A 10 -1.82 3.62 9.14
C SER A 10 -0.31 3.61 9.37
N GLY A 11 0.26 4.78 9.67
CA GLY A 11 1.70 5.04 9.72
C GLY A 11 2.34 5.33 8.36
N GLY A 12 1.56 5.40 7.27
CA GLY A 12 2.03 5.71 5.92
C GLY A 12 1.64 4.62 4.91
N ILE A 13 1.31 5.02 3.68
CA ILE A 13 0.82 4.10 2.63
C ILE A 13 1.78 2.95 2.31
N HIS A 14 3.10 3.20 2.41
CA HIS A 14 4.15 2.20 2.18
C HIS A 14 4.08 1.03 3.19
N LYS A 15 3.55 1.26 4.40
CA LYS A 15 3.41 0.21 5.42
C LYS A 15 2.43 -0.89 5.03
N ALA A 16 1.47 -0.61 4.16
CA ALA A 16 0.57 -1.65 3.66
C ALA A 16 1.30 -2.67 2.78
N VAL A 17 2.34 -2.24 2.05
CA VAL A 17 3.19 -3.14 1.26
C VAL A 17 4.02 -4.03 2.17
N GLU A 18 4.65 -3.46 3.21
CA GLU A 18 5.38 -4.22 4.23
C GLU A 18 4.47 -5.29 4.86
N ARG A 19 3.26 -4.89 5.28
CA ARG A 19 2.27 -5.81 5.86
C ARG A 19 1.80 -6.90 4.88
N ALA A 20 1.69 -6.59 3.60
CA ALA A 20 1.33 -7.57 2.58
C ALA A 20 2.42 -8.65 2.45
N VAL A 21 3.68 -8.23 2.45
CA VAL A 21 4.83 -9.14 2.45
C VAL A 21 4.86 -10.01 3.70
N ASP A 22 4.60 -9.42 4.88
CA ASP A 22 4.60 -10.14 6.16
C ASP A 22 3.58 -11.29 6.20
N ILE A 23 2.48 -11.19 5.46
CA ILE A 23 1.44 -12.24 5.37
C ILE A 23 1.56 -13.13 4.13
N GLY A 24 2.59 -12.94 3.30
CA GLY A 24 2.78 -13.68 2.05
C GLY A 24 1.77 -13.36 0.95
N ALA A 25 1.25 -12.12 0.92
CA ALA A 25 0.34 -11.66 -0.12
C ALA A 25 1.08 -11.11 -1.35
N ASP A 26 0.51 -11.34 -2.54
CA ASP A 26 1.00 -10.82 -3.83
C ASP A 26 0.34 -9.51 -4.23
N ALA A 27 -0.80 -9.18 -3.62
CA ALA A 27 -1.55 -7.95 -3.86
C ALA A 27 -2.06 -7.32 -2.56
N VAL A 28 -2.27 -6.00 -2.57
CA VAL A 28 -2.79 -5.26 -1.42
C VAL A 28 -3.81 -4.22 -1.87
N GLN A 29 -4.92 -4.15 -1.14
CA GLN A 29 -5.88 -3.05 -1.22
C GLN A 29 -5.74 -2.18 0.03
N ILE A 30 -5.81 -0.86 -0.13
CA ILE A 30 -5.74 0.09 0.98
C ILE A 30 -6.82 1.16 0.84
N PHE A 31 -7.12 1.85 1.93
CA PHE A 31 -7.67 3.19 1.82
C PHE A 31 -6.54 4.22 1.68
N VAL A 32 -6.67 5.13 0.73
CA VAL A 32 -5.75 6.27 0.55
C VAL A 32 -6.00 7.40 1.57
N GLN A 33 -7.12 7.37 2.28
CA GLN A 33 -7.45 8.29 3.37
C GLN A 33 -8.39 7.60 4.36
N SER A 34 -8.69 8.23 5.51
CA SER A 34 -9.64 7.66 6.46
C SER A 34 -11.02 7.49 5.82
N PRO A 35 -11.63 6.29 5.78
CA PRO A 35 -12.98 6.11 5.23
C PRO A 35 -14.07 6.72 6.11
N ARG A 36 -13.71 7.24 7.29
CA ARG A 36 -14.62 7.85 8.27
C ARG A 36 -14.62 9.37 8.24
N ALA A 37 -13.81 9.99 7.36
CA ALA A 37 -13.67 11.43 7.29
C ALA A 37 -13.64 11.91 5.83
N TRP A 38 -14.14 13.12 5.62
CA TRP A 38 -14.16 13.77 4.29
C TRP A 38 -12.89 14.56 3.98
N LYS A 39 -12.03 14.78 4.99
CA LYS A 39 -10.78 15.54 4.84
C LYS A 39 -9.77 14.75 3.99
N PRO A 40 -9.28 15.32 2.88
CA PRO A 40 -8.24 14.68 2.08
C PRO A 40 -6.95 14.47 2.86
N THR A 41 -6.33 13.31 2.68
CA THR A 41 -4.99 13.05 3.21
C THR A 41 -3.94 13.51 2.20
N ALA A 42 -3.14 14.51 2.57
CA ALA A 42 -1.93 14.87 1.83
C ALA A 42 -0.80 13.92 2.25
N HIS A 43 -0.45 12.96 1.38
CA HIS A 43 0.66 12.04 1.65
C HIS A 43 1.99 12.75 1.42
N PRO A 44 2.93 12.67 2.36
CA PRO A 44 4.28 13.18 2.16
C PRO A 44 4.96 12.52 0.95
N ALA A 45 5.77 13.28 0.21
CA ALA A 45 6.39 12.81 -1.03
C ALA A 45 7.30 11.58 -0.79
N GLU A 46 7.99 11.54 0.34
CA GLU A 46 8.83 10.42 0.78
C GLU A 46 8.02 9.14 0.98
N ASN A 47 6.78 9.24 1.47
CA ASN A 47 5.91 8.08 1.66
C ASN A 47 5.41 7.52 0.32
N ILE A 48 5.18 8.40 -0.65
CA ILE A 48 4.80 8.01 -2.02
C ILE A 48 5.98 7.34 -2.73
N ALA A 49 7.18 7.93 -2.63
CA ALA A 49 8.40 7.35 -3.19
C ALA A 49 8.66 5.95 -2.61
N LYS A 50 8.61 5.82 -1.28
CA LYS A 50 8.81 4.53 -0.60
C LYS A 50 7.73 3.50 -0.94
N PHE A 51 6.48 3.91 -1.14
CA PHE A 51 5.43 3.01 -1.61
C PHE A 51 5.73 2.45 -3.00
N ARG A 52 6.17 3.29 -3.94
CA ARG A 52 6.54 2.86 -5.29
C ARG A 52 7.72 1.90 -5.27
N GLU A 53 8.80 2.26 -4.56
CA GLU A 53 9.99 1.43 -4.39
C GLU A 53 9.64 0.05 -3.82
N LEU A 54 8.91 -0.01 -2.70
CA LEU A 54 8.55 -1.26 -2.08
C LEU A 54 7.60 -2.10 -2.96
N ARG A 55 6.63 -1.46 -3.62
CA ARG A 55 5.73 -2.16 -4.53
C ARG A 55 6.51 -2.82 -5.67
N GLU A 56 7.41 -2.09 -6.33
CA GLU A 56 8.23 -2.63 -7.42
C GLU A 56 9.16 -3.75 -6.96
N ALA A 57 9.74 -3.60 -5.76
CA ALA A 57 10.66 -4.58 -5.21
C ALA A 57 9.98 -5.84 -4.64
N LYS A 58 8.72 -5.75 -4.21
CA LYS A 58 8.08 -6.80 -3.38
C LYS A 58 6.75 -7.33 -3.91
N LEU A 59 5.97 -6.52 -4.62
CA LEU A 59 4.65 -6.88 -5.15
C LEU A 59 4.68 -6.76 -6.67
N GLN A 60 5.34 -7.71 -7.33
CA GLN A 60 5.43 -7.75 -8.78
C GLN A 60 4.17 -8.36 -9.38
N GLY A 61 3.29 -7.49 -9.89
CA GLY A 61 2.27 -7.87 -10.85
C GLY A 61 2.29 -6.95 -12.06
N SER A 62 2.29 -7.52 -13.27
CA SER A 62 2.43 -6.76 -14.51
C SER A 62 1.33 -5.72 -14.60
N VAL A 63 1.67 -4.45 -14.39
CA VAL A 63 0.88 -3.36 -14.94
C VAL A 63 1.53 -3.10 -16.29
N ALA A 64 0.99 -3.79 -17.31
CA ALA A 64 1.15 -3.40 -18.70
C ALA A 64 0.40 -2.09 -18.94
#